data_AF-A0A4V3V0X4-F1
#
_entry.id   AF-A0A4V3V0X4-F1
#
_cell.length_a   1.000
_cell.length_b   1.000
_cell.length_c   1.000
_cell.angle_alpha   90.00
_cell.angle_beta   90.00
_cell.angle_gamma   90.00
#
_symmetry.space_group_name_H-M   'P 1'
#
loop_
_entity.id
_entity.type
_entity.pdbx_description
1 polymer ?
#
loop_
_entity_poly.entity_id
_entity_poly.type
_entity_poly.pdbx_seq_one_letter_code
_entity_poly.pdbx_strand_id
1 'polypeptide(L)'
;MPDRDPRLVRLVRLAELIRDRDLGACRAAIAREDRIARQIAATTSQPIDLPEWQGDPRPALAYNRWCDDRRALLNVELARARAESAALKQAAQRALGRHDVLTQIADRGHPTRNRP
;
A
#
# COMPACT_ATOMS: atom_id res chain seq x y z
N MET A 1 -7.62 -36.56 21.83
CA MET A 1 -6.95 -35.28 21.49
C MET A 1 -7.18 -34.34 22.65
N PRO A 2 -6.15 -33.82 23.34
CA PRO A 2 -6.39 -32.79 24.35
C PRO A 2 -6.93 -31.55 23.62
N ASP A 3 -8.13 -31.13 23.99
CA ASP A 3 -8.89 -30.07 23.32
C ASP A 3 -8.06 -28.78 23.25
N ARG A 4 -7.76 -28.33 22.03
CA ARG A 4 -7.28 -26.96 21.81
C ARG A 4 -8.32 -26.01 22.40
N ASP A 5 -7.90 -25.05 23.22
CA ASP A 5 -8.81 -24.04 23.77
C ASP A 5 -9.62 -23.40 22.62
N PRO A 6 -10.95 -23.58 22.58
CA PRO A 6 -11.78 -23.08 21.49
C PRO A 6 -11.72 -21.55 21.36
N ARG A 7 -11.36 -20.83 22.44
CA ARG A 7 -11.12 -19.39 22.40
C ARG A 7 -9.86 -19.07 21.61
N LEU A 8 -8.79 -19.83 21.80
CA LEU A 8 -7.53 -19.64 21.09
C LEU A 8 -7.67 -19.94 19.59
N VAL A 9 -8.41 -20.99 19.23
CA VAL A 9 -8.74 -21.30 17.82
C VAL A 9 -9.50 -20.14 17.17
N ARG A 10 -10.47 -19.54 17.88
CA ARG A 10 -11.21 -18.37 17.38
C ARG A 10 -10.30 -17.14 17.23
N LEU A 11 -9.38 -16.90 18.17
CA LEU A 11 -8.44 -15.78 18.09
C LEU A 11 -7.47 -15.92 16.91
N VAL A 12 -6.97 -17.12 16.63
CA VAL A 12 -6.11 -17.38 15.46
C VAL A 12 -6.87 -17.06 14.17
N ARG A 13 -8.11 -17.55 14.03
CA ARG A 13 -8.94 -17.24 12.84
C ARG A 13 -9.22 -15.75 12.69
N LEU A 14 -9.50 -15.05 13.78
CA LEU A 14 -9.71 -13.60 13.74
C LEU A 14 -8.42 -12.87 13.34
N ALA A 15 -7.28 -13.28 13.87
CA ALA A 15 -5.98 -12.70 13.53
C ALA A 15 -5.61 -12.94 12.06
N GLU A 16 -5.97 -14.11 11.52
CA GLU A 16 -5.81 -14.43 10.09
C GLU A 16 -6.64 -13.48 9.21
N LEU A 17 -7.92 -13.27 9.54
CA LEU A 17 -8.77 -12.33 8.80
C LEU A 17 -8.23 -10.88 8.84
N ILE A 18 -7.74 -10.44 10.00
CA ILE A 18 -7.14 -9.10 10.15
C ILE A 18 -5.85 -9.00 9.33
N ARG A 19 -4.99 -10.03 9.38
CA ARG A 19 -3.77 -10.12 8.57
C ARG A 19 -4.10 -9.98 7.09
N ASP A 20 -5.04 -10.75 6.59
CA ASP A 20 -5.39 -10.77 5.17
C ASP A 20 -5.99 -9.43 4.71
N ARG A 21 -6.86 -8.83 5.55
CA ARG A 21 -7.40 -7.48 5.33
C ARG A 21 -6.29 -6.44 5.23
N ASP A 22 -5.40 -6.40 6.21
CA ASP A 22 -4.37 -5.37 6.30
C ASP A 22 -3.29 -5.54 5.20
N LEU A 23 -2.99 -6.79 4.82
CA LEU A 23 -2.16 -7.09 3.64
C LEU A 23 -2.83 -6.63 2.34
N GLY A 24 -4.13 -6.89 2.18
CA GLY A 24 -4.90 -6.43 1.02
C GLY A 24 -4.89 -4.91 0.90
N ALA A 25 -5.16 -4.20 1.99
CA ALA A 25 -5.11 -2.74 2.05
C ALA A 25 -3.71 -2.20 1.72
N CYS A 26 -2.66 -2.80 2.28
CA CYS A 26 -1.28 -2.44 2.00
C CYS A 26 -0.94 -2.57 0.51
N ARG A 27 -1.31 -3.69 -0.12
CA ARG A 27 -1.10 -3.92 -1.57
C ARG A 27 -1.83 -2.88 -2.43
N ALA A 28 -3.08 -2.57 -2.08
CA ALA A 28 -3.87 -1.58 -2.79
C ALA A 28 -3.24 -0.18 -2.71
N ALA A 29 -2.72 0.20 -1.54
CA ALA A 29 -2.05 1.48 -1.33
C ALA A 29 -0.73 1.59 -2.10
N ILE A 30 0.09 0.54 -2.12
CA ILE A 30 1.30 0.49 -2.94
C ILE A 30 0.97 0.62 -4.43
N ALA A 31 -0.04 -0.11 -4.92
CA ALA A 31 -0.47 0.00 -6.31
C ALA A 31 -0.98 1.41 -6.65
N ARG A 32 -1.64 2.09 -5.71
CA ARG A 32 -2.06 3.50 -5.87
C ARG A 32 -0.85 4.43 -5.97
N GLU A 33 0.12 4.28 -5.08
CA GLU A 33 1.38 5.05 -5.10
C GLU A 33 2.09 4.91 -6.46
N ASP A 34 2.24 3.67 -6.95
CA ASP A 34 2.87 3.38 -8.24
C ASP A 34 2.11 4.01 -9.41
N ARG A 35 0.77 3.99 -9.41
CA ARG A 35 -0.04 4.63 -10.46
C ARG A 35 0.20 6.14 -10.52
N ILE A 36 0.24 6.81 -9.37
CA ILE A 36 0.48 8.26 -9.31
C ILE A 36 1.89 8.58 -9.81
N ALA A 37 2.90 7.81 -9.38
CA ALA A 37 4.27 7.98 -9.84
C ALA A 37 4.38 7.84 -11.38
N ARG A 38 3.68 6.87 -11.98
CA ARG A 38 3.62 6.72 -13.45
C ARG A 38 2.93 7.90 -14.14
N GLN A 39 1.87 8.46 -13.54
CA GLN A 39 1.20 9.65 -14.09
C GLN A 39 2.11 10.88 -14.09
N ILE A 40 2.91 11.06 -13.04
CA ILE A 40 3.92 12.13 -12.99
C ILE A 40 4.95 11.93 -14.11
N ALA A 41 5.48 10.71 -14.26
CA ALA A 41 6.45 10.40 -15.30
C ALA A 41 5.89 10.57 -16.72
N ALA A 42 4.60 10.29 -16.92
CA ALA A 42 3.92 10.52 -18.19
C ALA A 42 3.64 12.01 -18.50
N THR A 43 3.59 12.86 -17.47
CA THR A 43 3.38 14.31 -17.63
C THR A 43 4.67 14.98 -18.07
N THR A 44 4.97 14.92 -19.36
CA THR A 44 6.20 15.46 -19.95
C THR A 44 5.94 16.81 -20.62
N SER A 45 6.81 17.78 -20.34
CA SER A 45 6.87 19.05 -21.07
C SER A 45 7.80 18.85 -22.26
N GLN A 46 7.33 18.12 -23.28
CA GLN A 46 8.06 18.08 -24.54
C GLN A 46 7.66 19.29 -25.39
N PRO A 47 8.59 19.88 -26.15
CA PRO A 47 8.25 20.85 -27.17
C PRO A 47 7.28 20.17 -28.15
N ILE A 48 6.05 20.67 -28.19
CA ILE A 48 5.09 20.25 -29.19
C ILE A 48 5.51 20.95 -30.49
N ASP A 49 6.23 20.23 -31.35
CA ASP A 49 6.58 20.71 -32.70
C ASP A 49 5.38 20.48 -33.62
N LEU A 50 4.38 21.37 -33.51
CA LEU A 50 3.22 21.37 -34.40
C LEU A 50 3.53 22.31 -35.58
N PRO A 51 3.58 21.78 -36.83
CA PRO A 51 3.86 22.59 -38.02
C PRO A 51 2.92 23.78 -38.18
N GLU A 52 1.68 23.67 -37.69
CA GLU A 52 0.64 24.70 -37.74
C GLU A 52 0.95 25.92 -36.85
N TRP A 53 1.84 25.77 -35.86
CA TRP A 53 2.13 26.79 -34.84
C TRP A 53 3.58 27.32 -34.92
N GLN A 54 4.27 27.07 -36.04
CA GLN A 54 5.63 27.54 -36.32
C GLN A 54 5.67 29.08 -36.37
N GLY A 55 5.72 29.73 -35.20
CA GLY A 55 5.83 31.18 -35.05
C GLY A 55 5.19 31.74 -33.79
N ASP A 56 4.25 31.04 -33.16
CA ASP A 56 3.63 31.48 -31.90
C ASP A 56 4.12 30.63 -30.71
N PRO A 57 4.93 31.16 -29.80
CA PRO A 57 5.43 30.41 -28.64
C PRO A 57 4.38 30.24 -27.52
N ARG A 58 3.25 30.97 -27.57
CA ARG A 58 2.26 30.99 -26.48
C ARG A 58 1.63 29.62 -26.18
N PRO A 59 1.25 28.79 -27.18
CA PRO A 59 0.66 27.48 -26.90
C PRO A 59 1.64 26.52 -26.25
N ALA A 60 2.91 26.51 -26.67
CA ALA A 60 3.96 25.70 -26.05
C ALA A 60 4.20 26.13 -24.59
N LEU A 61 4.24 27.44 -24.32
CA LEU A 61 4.36 27.97 -22.97
C LEU A 61 3.15 27.61 -22.09
N ALA A 62 1.93 27.70 -22.63
CA ALA A 62 0.71 27.33 -21.92
C ALA A 62 0.69 25.84 -21.57
N TYR A 63 1.10 24.97 -22.51
CA TYR A 63 1.23 23.54 -22.27
C TYR A 63 2.27 23.22 -21.19
N ASN A 64 3.44 23.86 -21.23
CA ASN A 64 4.47 23.66 -20.22
C ASN A 64 3.98 24.06 -18.82
N ARG A 65 3.30 25.20 -18.69
CA ARG A 65 2.67 25.63 -17.43
C ARG A 65 1.64 24.61 -16.94
N TRP A 66 0.79 24.12 -17.84
CA TRP A 66 -0.17 23.08 -17.51
C TRP A 66 0.52 21.80 -17.01
N CYS A 67 1.62 21.37 -17.65
CA CYS A 67 2.41 20.23 -17.20
C CYS A 67 2.98 20.44 -15.79
N ASP A 68 3.51 21.64 -15.52
CA ASP A 68 4.08 21.99 -14.21
C ASP A 68 3.02 21.98 -13.11
N ASP A 69 1.87 22.62 -13.35
CA ASP A 69 0.72 22.63 -12.44
C ASP A 69 0.21 21.21 -12.19
N ARG A 70 0.12 20.40 -13.26
CA ARG A 70 -0.33 19.01 -13.15
C ARG A 70 0.64 18.17 -12.33
N ARG A 71 1.94 18.31 -12.54
CA ARG A 71 2.96 17.62 -11.72
C ARG A 71 2.91 18.08 -10.26
N ALA A 72 2.72 19.37 -10.00
CA ALA A 72 2.60 19.89 -8.65
C ALA A 72 1.42 19.25 -7.89
N LEU A 73 0.25 19.17 -8.53
CA LEU A 73 -0.93 18.50 -7.97
C LEU A 73 -0.67 17.02 -7.69
N LEU A 74 -0.11 16.29 -8.67
CA LEU A 74 0.18 14.86 -8.53
C LEU A 74 1.24 14.60 -7.45
N ASN A 75 2.21 15.49 -7.25
CA ASN A 75 3.21 15.36 -6.19
C ASN A 75 2.58 15.46 -4.79
N VAL A 76 1.60 16.35 -4.60
CA VAL A 76 0.84 16.43 -3.35
C VAL A 76 0.05 15.14 -3.10
N GLU A 77 -0.59 14.60 -4.13
CA GLU A 77 -1.29 13.32 -4.04
C GLU A 77 -0.33 12.16 -3.73
N LEU A 78 0.84 12.14 -4.36
CA LEU A 78 1.87 11.13 -4.11
C LEU A 78 2.38 11.19 -2.67
N ALA A 79 2.59 12.38 -2.11
CA ALA A 79 3.00 12.54 -0.72
C ALA A 79 1.96 11.96 0.25
N ARG A 80 0.66 12.20 -0.01
CA ARG A 80 -0.44 11.61 0.77
C ARG A 80 -0.48 10.09 0.62
N ALA A 81 -0.36 9.58 -0.60
CA ALA A 81 -0.34 8.14 -0.88
C ALA A 81 0.83 7.43 -0.19
N ARG A 82 2.01 8.07 -0.12
CA ARG A 82 3.19 7.56 0.61
C ARG A 82 2.96 7.48 2.12
N ALA A 83 2.35 8.52 2.70
CA ALA A 83 2.02 8.51 4.12
C ALA A 83 1.01 7.39 4.46
N GLU A 84 -0.01 7.23 3.60
CA GLU A 84 -1.00 6.15 3.71
C GLU A 84 -0.34 4.76 3.55
N SER A 85 0.52 4.58 2.54
CA SER A 85 1.20 3.31 2.28
C SER A 85 2.14 2.94 3.43
N ALA A 86 2.84 3.90 4.03
CA ALA A 86 3.67 3.69 5.21
C ALA A 86 2.84 3.23 6.43
N ALA A 87 1.71 3.88 6.70
CA ALA A 87 0.82 3.50 7.80
C ALA A 87 0.25 2.09 7.63
N LEU A 88 -0.18 1.74 6.40
CA LEU A 88 -0.73 0.43 6.09
C LEU A 88 0.32 -0.68 6.11
N LYS A 89 1.56 -0.40 5.69
CA LYS A 89 2.70 -1.33 5.85
C LYS A 89 2.91 -1.67 7.33
N GLN A 90 2.91 -0.67 8.21
CA GLN A 90 3.03 -0.89 9.66
C GLN A 90 1.84 -1.65 10.26
N ALA A 91 0.62 -1.43 9.77
CA ALA A 91 -0.56 -2.18 10.20
C ALA A 91 -0.43 -3.67 9.80
N ALA A 92 -0.10 -3.95 8.54
CA ALA A 92 0.09 -5.30 8.03
C ALA A 92 1.21 -6.05 8.76
N GLN A 93 2.34 -5.40 9.03
CA GLN A 93 3.44 -5.99 9.82
C GLN A 93 3.00 -6.37 11.23
N ARG A 94 2.22 -5.50 11.90
CA ARG A 94 1.68 -5.80 13.23
C ARG A 94 0.66 -6.94 13.19
N ALA A 95 -0.21 -6.99 12.17
CA ALA A 95 -1.18 -8.05 12.01
C ALA A 95 -0.51 -9.41 11.77
N LEU A 96 0.52 -9.45 10.92
CA LEU A 96 1.39 -10.61 10.73
C LEU A 96 1.99 -11.09 12.05
N GLY A 97 2.70 -10.21 12.77
CA GLY A 97 3.33 -10.59 14.05
C GLY A 97 2.34 -11.12 15.09
N ARG A 98 1.13 -10.52 15.17
CA ARG A 98 0.07 -11.03 16.08
C ARG A 98 -0.42 -12.41 15.67
N HIS A 99 -0.65 -12.64 14.37
CA HIS A 99 -1.06 -13.94 13.86
C HIS A 99 0.00 -15.01 14.18
N ASP A 100 1.28 -14.69 13.97
CA ASP A 100 2.39 -15.62 14.19
C ASP A 100 2.53 -15.99 15.68
N VAL A 101 2.42 -15.00 16.57
CA VAL A 101 2.44 -15.24 18.02
C VAL A 101 1.25 -16.10 18.45
N LEU A 102 0.03 -15.80 17.98
CA LEU A 102 -1.16 -16.58 18.33
C LEU A 102 -1.08 -18.02 17.81
N THR A 103 -0.53 -18.21 16.60
CA THR A 103 -0.28 -19.53 16.02
C THR A 103 0.72 -20.31 16.87
N GLN A 104 1.84 -19.70 17.24
CA GLN A 104 2.84 -20.34 18.11
C GLN A 104 2.27 -20.70 19.49
N ILE A 105 1.43 -19.86 20.09
CA ILE A 105 0.77 -20.16 21.36
C ILE A 105 -0.23 -21.32 21.17
N ALA A 106 -0.98 -21.35 20.07
CA ALA A 106 -1.90 -22.45 19.76
C ALA A 106 -1.19 -23.79 19.53
N ASP A 107 0.05 -23.73 19.03
CA ASP A 107 0.88 -24.91 18.79
C ASP A 107 1.63 -25.36 20.06
N ARG A 108 2.11 -24.42 20.89
CA ARG A 108 2.81 -24.69 22.17
C ARG A 108 1.88 -24.99 23.33
N GLY A 109 0.66 -24.46 23.32
CA GLY A 109 -0.41 -24.77 24.27
C GLY A 109 -0.92 -26.20 24.17
N HIS A 110 -0.25 -27.05 23.39
CA HIS A 110 -0.42 -28.49 23.39
C HIS A 110 0.40 -29.08 24.55
N PRO A 111 -0.22 -29.45 25.68
CA PRO A 111 0.51 -30.16 26.72
C PRO A 111 0.90 -31.54 26.17
N THR A 112 2.19 -31.74 25.92
CA THR A 112 2.81 -33.04 26.13
C THR A 112 2.65 -33.34 27.61
N ARG A 113 1.56 -34.04 27.93
CA ARG A 113 1.33 -34.67 29.23
C ARG A 113 2.37 -35.79 29.36
N ASN A 114 3.62 -35.45 29.61
CA ASN A 114 4.64 -36.41 29.99
C ASN A 114 4.86 -36.30 31.50
N ARG A 115 4.32 -37.30 32.19
CA ARG A 115 4.58 -37.64 33.60
C ARG A 115 6.08 -37.94 33.79
N PRO A 116 6.59 -37.75 35.01
CA PRO A 116 6.70 -38.90 35.92
C PRO A 116 5.53 -38.99 36.91
#